data_AF-A0A924ZX69-F1
#
_entry.id   AF-A0A924ZX69-F1
#
_cell.length_a   1.000
_cell.length_b   1.000
_cell.length_c   1.000
_cell.angle_alpha   90.00
_cell.angle_beta   90.00
_cell.angle_gamma   90.00
#
_symmetry.space_group_name_H-M   'P 1'
#
loop_
_entity.id
_entity.type
_entity.pdbx_description
1 polymer ?
#
loop_
_entity_poly.entity_id
_entity_poly.type
_entity_poly.pdbx_seq_one_letter_code
_entity_poly.pdbx_strand_id
1 'polypeptide(L)' 'MIKGKWLEIKGDVQKAWGKLTDDELEKTKGDMKSIGGLIQQKYGQEQGAYGQKLEEIFKRFKSDKENTVDSIKTSLKK' A
#
# COMPACT_ATOMS: atom_id res chain seq x y z
N MET A 1 -10.52 10.80 10.72
CA MET A 1 -9.67 11.50 9.74
C MET A 1 -8.67 10.54 9.07
N ILE A 2 -9.15 9.46 8.41
CA ILE A 2 -8.29 8.44 7.75
C ILE A 2 -8.27 8.64 6.21
N LYS A 3 -9.23 9.41 5.67
CA LYS A 3 -9.41 9.63 4.22
C LYS A 3 -8.24 10.34 3.53
N GLY A 4 -7.61 11.32 4.18
CA GLY A 4 -6.54 12.11 3.53
C GLY A 4 -5.33 11.27 3.18
N LYS A 5 -4.92 10.41 4.11
CA LYS A 5 -3.76 9.54 3.95
C LYS A 5 -4.06 8.46 2.89
N TRP A 6 -5.25 7.85 2.89
CA TRP A 6 -5.67 6.92 1.81
C TRP A 6 -5.65 7.57 0.41
N LEU A 7 -6.02 8.85 0.30
CA LEU A 7 -6.00 9.58 -0.96
C LEU A 7 -4.59 9.63 -1.59
N GLU A 8 -3.55 9.75 -0.76
CA GLU A 8 -2.16 9.73 -1.23
C GLU A 8 -1.75 8.35 -1.75
N ILE A 9 -2.07 7.28 -1.01
CA ILE A 9 -1.81 5.89 -1.46
C ILE A 9 -2.52 5.64 -2.79
N LYS A 10 -3.81 6.00 -2.87
CA LYS A 10 -4.63 5.83 -4.06
C LYS A 10 -3.99 6.51 -5.28
N GLY A 11 -3.49 7.74 -5.13
CA GLY A 11 -2.83 8.46 -6.21
C GLY A 11 -1.52 7.80 -6.65
N ASP A 12 -0.72 7.28 -5.72
CA ASP A 12 0.53 6.56 -6.03
C ASP A 12 0.27 5.22 -6.73
N VAL A 13 -0.74 4.48 -6.25
CA VAL A 13 -1.22 3.24 -6.84
C VAL A 13 -1.77 3.50 -8.25
N GLN A 14 -2.61 4.52 -8.45
CA GLN A 14 -3.13 4.86 -9.78
C GLN A 14 -2.00 5.21 -10.77
N LYS A 15 -0.97 5.93 -10.32
CA LYS A 15 0.22 6.24 -11.14
C LYS A 15 1.02 4.99 -11.49
N ALA A 16 1.19 4.07 -10.53
CA ALA A 16 1.92 2.82 -10.73
C ALA A 16 1.16 1.84 -11.63
N TRP A 17 -0.16 1.79 -11.51
CA TRP A 17 -1.05 0.90 -12.25
C TRP A 17 -2.10 1.70 -13.02
N GLY A 18 -1.70 2.33 -14.13
CA GLY A 18 -2.60 3.15 -14.95
C GLY A 18 -3.83 2.45 -15.55
N LYS A 19 -3.94 1.10 -15.45
CA LYS A 19 -5.18 0.36 -15.80
C LYS A 19 -6.19 0.29 -14.66
N LEU A 20 -5.80 0.62 -13.43
CA LEU A 20 -6.70 0.69 -12.29
C LEU A 20 -7.36 2.06 -12.24
N THR A 21 -8.67 2.05 -12.07
CA THR A 21 -9.44 3.29 -11.97
C THR A 21 -9.48 3.76 -10.52
N ASP A 22 -9.53 5.08 -10.35
CA ASP A 22 -9.74 5.75 -9.07
C ASP A 22 -10.91 5.12 -8.27
N ASP A 23 -12.05 4.86 -8.92
CA ASP A 23 -13.22 4.20 -8.34
C ASP A 23 -12.97 2.76 -7.86
N GLU A 24 -12.20 1.97 -8.64
CA GLU A 24 -11.85 0.58 -8.28
C GLU A 24 -10.96 0.54 -7.04
N LEU A 25 -9.99 1.46 -6.96
CA LEU A 25 -9.15 1.61 -5.78
C LEU A 25 -10.00 2.08 -4.59
N GLU A 26 -10.92 3.00 -4.79
CA GLU A 26 -11.80 3.49 -3.71
C GLU A 26 -12.65 2.38 -3.08
N LYS A 27 -13.12 1.43 -3.88
CA LYS A 27 -13.85 0.24 -3.40
C LYS A 27 -13.01 -0.65 -2.48
N THR A 28 -11.69 -0.67 -2.65
CA THR A 28 -10.79 -1.40 -1.75
C THR A 28 -10.58 -0.72 -0.41
N LYS A 29 -10.97 0.55 -0.26
CA LYS A 29 -10.79 1.36 0.97
C LYS A 29 -9.36 1.38 1.52
N GLY A 30 -8.37 1.09 0.68
CA GLY A 30 -6.97 0.99 1.10
C GLY A 30 -6.57 -0.30 1.78
N ASP A 31 -7.26 -1.37 1.48
CA ASP A 31 -6.82 -2.71 1.81
C ASP A 31 -5.79 -3.20 0.77
N MET A 32 -4.55 -3.40 1.21
CA MET A 32 -3.43 -3.86 0.38
C MET A 32 -3.76 -5.16 -0.37
N LYS A 33 -4.42 -6.10 0.33
CA LYS A 33 -4.78 -7.41 -0.23
C LYS A 33 -5.83 -7.28 -1.34
N SER A 34 -6.82 -6.41 -1.14
CA SER A 34 -7.85 -6.10 -2.12
C SER A 34 -7.28 -5.42 -3.37
N ILE A 35 -6.36 -4.46 -3.20
CA ILE A 35 -5.68 -3.81 -4.34
C ILE A 35 -4.81 -4.83 -5.10
N GLY A 36 -4.08 -5.68 -4.37
CA GLY A 36 -3.30 -6.77 -4.97
C GLY A 36 -4.17 -7.73 -5.79
N GLY A 37 -5.36 -8.07 -5.30
CA GLY A 37 -6.35 -8.87 -6.03
C GLY A 37 -6.84 -8.20 -7.32
N LEU A 38 -7.15 -6.90 -7.27
CA LEU A 38 -7.54 -6.13 -8.46
C LEU A 38 -6.43 -6.06 -9.50
N ILE A 39 -5.19 -5.82 -9.07
CA ILE A 39 -4.03 -5.80 -9.96
C ILE A 39 -3.88 -7.17 -10.62
N GLN A 40 -3.95 -8.25 -9.84
CA GLN A 40 -3.84 -9.61 -10.35
C GLN A 40 -4.94 -9.92 -11.38
N GLN A 41 -6.19 -9.51 -11.14
CA GLN A 41 -7.29 -9.71 -12.08
C GLN A 41 -7.14 -8.89 -13.37
N LYS A 42 -6.61 -7.66 -13.29
CA LYS A 42 -6.51 -6.73 -14.44
C LYS A 42 -5.23 -6.93 -15.27
N TYR A 43 -4.13 -7.29 -14.61
CA TYR A 43 -2.82 -7.42 -15.24
C TYR A 43 -2.42 -8.88 -15.53
N GLY A 44 -3.07 -9.86 -14.90
CA GLY A 44 -2.93 -11.30 -15.21
C GLY A 44 -1.54 -11.90 -15.04
N GLN A 45 -0.54 -11.12 -14.61
CA GLN A 45 0.88 -11.49 -14.56
C GLN A 45 1.44 -11.45 -13.13
N GLU A 46 2.55 -12.16 -12.94
CA GLU A 46 3.21 -12.52 -11.67
C GLU A 46 3.07 -11.48 -10.54
N GLN A 47 2.56 -11.95 -9.41
CA GLN A 47 2.41 -11.19 -8.16
C GLN A 47 3.71 -10.48 -7.72
N GLY A 48 4.88 -10.93 -8.19
CA GLY A 48 6.19 -10.41 -7.77
C GLY A 48 6.45 -8.95 -8.14
N ALA A 49 6.19 -8.54 -9.39
CA ALA A 49 6.50 -7.18 -9.85
C ALA A 49 5.57 -6.13 -9.22
N TYR A 50 4.30 -6.50 -9.00
CA TYR A 50 3.30 -5.61 -8.47
C TYR A 50 3.25 -5.59 -6.94
N GLY A 51 3.44 -6.75 -6.30
CA GLY A 51 3.46 -6.86 -4.84
C GLY A 51 4.53 -5.98 -4.21
N GLN A 52 5.73 -5.93 -4.82
CA GLN A 52 6.86 -5.16 -4.28
C GLN A 52 6.58 -3.65 -4.26
N LYS A 53 6.04 -3.11 -5.36
CA LYS A 53 5.69 -1.67 -5.46
C LYS A 53 4.53 -1.30 -4.55
N LEU A 54 3.56 -2.21 -4.39
CA LEU A 54 2.42 -2.02 -3.51
C LEU A 54 2.86 -2.03 -2.04
N GLU A 55 3.75 -2.97 -1.70
CA GLU A 55 4.37 -3.06 -0.40
C GLU A 55 5.19 -1.82 -0.07
N GLU A 56 5.95 -1.26 -1.02
CA GLU A 56 6.68 0.00 -0.79
C GLU A 56 5.75 1.17 -0.44
N ILE A 57 4.66 1.35 -1.20
CA ILE A 57 3.68 2.41 -0.96
C ILE A 57 3.05 2.24 0.44
N PHE A 58 2.65 1.01 0.79
CA PHE A 58 2.08 0.72 2.11
C PHE A 58 3.10 0.81 3.24
N LYS A 59 4.35 0.41 3.02
CA LYS A 59 5.44 0.48 4.00
C LYS A 59 5.76 1.93 4.34
N ARG A 60 5.87 2.80 3.33
CA ARG A 60 6.02 4.25 3.51
C ARG A 60 4.89 4.83 4.37
N PHE A 61 3.70 4.27 4.25
CA PHE A 61 2.53 4.72 4.98
C PHE A 61 2.44 4.21 6.43
N LYS A 62 2.80 2.93 6.64
CA LYS A 62 2.76 2.24 7.93
C LYS A 62 3.92 2.68 8.84
N SER A 63 5.05 3.06 8.25
CA SER A 63 6.26 3.53 8.96
C SER A 63 6.01 4.73 9.89
N ASP A 64 5.00 5.53 9.60
CA ASP A 64 4.58 6.70 10.39
C ASP A 64 4.12 6.35 11.83
N LYS A 65 3.69 5.10 12.08
CA LYS A 65 3.39 4.59 13.44
C LYS A 65 4.47 3.67 14.01
N GLU A 66 5.36 3.15 13.17
CA GLU A 66 6.31 2.10 13.58
C GLU A 66 7.68 2.65 14.01
N ASN A 67 8.00 3.91 13.67
CA ASN A 67 9.27 4.53 14.06
C ASN A 67 9.45 4.63 15.60
N THR A 68 8.36 4.77 16.36
CA THR A 68 8.41 4.76 17.84
C THR A 68 8.70 3.38 18.42
N VAL A 69 8.20 2.29 17.82
CA VAL A 69 8.32 0.94 18.42
C VAL A 69 9.65 0.26 18.06
N ASP A 70 10.26 0.60 16.93
CA ASP A 70 11.55 0.06 16.50
C ASP A 70 12.72 0.58 17.36
N SER A 71 12.67 1.87 17.73
CA SER A 71 13.63 2.47 18.68
C SER A 71 13.52 1.84 20.08
N ILE A 72 12.30 1.55 20.55
CA ILE A 72 12.07 0.87 21.84
C ILE A 72 12.60 -0.57 21.81
N LYS A 73 12.37 -1.32 20.72
CA LYS A 73 12.82 -2.72 20.61
C LYS A 73 14.35 -2.84 20.59
N THR A 74 15.03 -1.87 19.99
CA THR A 74 16.50 -1.84 19.91
C THR A 74 17.13 -1.51 21.27
N SER A 75 16.52 -0.65 22.07
CA SER A 75 17.02 -0.29 23.41
C SER A 75 16.74 -1.33 24.50
N LEU A 76 15.73 -2.20 24.35
CA LEU A 76 15.43 -3.28 25.31
C LEU A 76 16.27 -4.55 25.12
N LYS A 77 17.02 -4.67 24.02
CA LYS A 77 17.86 -5.85 23.74
C LYS A 77 19.30 -5.72 24.26
N LYS A 78 19.57 -4.74 25.12
CA LYS A 78 20.90 -4.52 25.74
C LYS A 78 20.86 -4.74 27.24
#